data_AF-A4CAT6-F1
#
_entry.id   AF-A4CAT6-F1
#
_cell.length_a   1.000
_cell.length_b   1.000
_cell.length_c   1.000
_cell.angle_alpha   90.00
_cell.angle_beta   90.00
_cell.angle_gamma   90.00
#
_symmetry.space_group_name_H-M   'P 1'
#
loop_
_entity.id
_entity.type
_entity.pdbx_description
1 polymer ?
#
loop_
_entity_poly.entity_id
_entity_poly.type
_entity_poly.pdbx_seq_one_letter_code
_entity_poly.pdbx_strand_id
1 'polypeptide(L)'
;MFLIFLLPSYVFANDSCERTPEYIELRDEIYQLVTKPYRECKSSTKSSEHWKAVSNCVADAQGEDAFECGKLVDNQVYPTPHINVTHCELLKPSSEFFIQTLHEIADAKKIVECKT
;
A
#
# COMPACT_ATOMS: atom_id res chain seq x y z
N MET A 1 -32.27 12.81 -57.53
CA MET A 1 -32.28 11.48 -56.88
C MET A 1 -31.24 11.53 -55.77
N PHE A 2 -31.69 11.61 -54.52
CA PHE A 2 -30.85 11.75 -53.32
C PHE A 2 -30.04 10.45 -53.11
N LEU A 3 -28.71 10.55 -53.12
CA LEU A 3 -27.81 9.46 -52.75
C LEU A 3 -27.64 9.47 -51.23
N ILE A 4 -28.25 8.48 -50.58
CA ILE A 4 -28.23 8.26 -49.13
C ILE A 4 -26.82 7.82 -48.72
N PHE A 5 -26.24 8.58 -47.80
CA PHE A 5 -25.04 8.25 -47.04
C PHE A 5 -25.21 6.91 -46.31
N LEU A 6 -24.48 5.88 -46.73
CA LEU A 6 -24.21 4.69 -45.93
C LEU A 6 -22.94 4.95 -45.11
N LEU A 7 -23.08 5.61 -43.97
CA LEU A 7 -22.05 5.57 -42.93
C LEU A 7 -22.11 4.18 -42.29
N PRO A 8 -21.05 3.36 -42.35
CA PRO A 8 -21.00 2.16 -41.55
C PRO A 8 -20.98 2.59 -40.08
N SER A 9 -22.06 2.28 -39.38
CA SER A 9 -22.11 2.31 -37.93
C SER A 9 -21.05 1.34 -37.43
N TYR A 10 -19.86 1.84 -37.10
CA TYR A 10 -18.93 1.12 -36.25
C TYR A 10 -19.64 0.93 -34.92
N VAL A 11 -20.20 -0.27 -34.74
CA VAL A 11 -20.71 -0.73 -33.46
C VAL A 11 -19.50 -0.76 -32.54
N PHE A 12 -19.38 0.23 -31.66
CA PHE A 12 -18.53 0.13 -30.49
C PHE A 12 -19.11 -1.02 -29.68
N ALA A 13 -18.52 -2.21 -29.79
CA ALA A 13 -18.67 -3.21 -28.75
C ALA A 13 -18.11 -2.56 -27.48
N ASN A 14 -19.02 -2.08 -26.64
CA ASN A 14 -18.69 -1.76 -25.27
C ASN A 14 -18.46 -3.11 -24.58
N ASP A 15 -17.33 -3.73 -24.86
CA ASP A 15 -16.85 -4.90 -24.11
C ASP A 15 -16.63 -4.38 -22.70
N SER A 16 -17.65 -4.53 -21.86
CA SER A 16 -17.52 -4.34 -20.43
C SER A 16 -16.55 -5.42 -19.96
N CYS A 17 -15.26 -5.10 -19.95
CA CYS A 17 -14.22 -5.95 -19.39
C CYS A 17 -14.55 -6.16 -17.91
N GLU A 18 -15.29 -7.23 -17.60
CA GLU A 18 -15.44 -7.69 -16.25
C GLU A 18 -14.17 -8.43 -15.88
N ARG A 19 -13.48 -7.95 -14.84
CA ARG A 19 -12.21 -8.55 -14.42
C ARG A 19 -12.42 -9.98 -13.95
N THR A 20 -11.51 -10.87 -14.34
CA THR A 20 -11.52 -12.24 -13.82
C THR A 20 -11.24 -12.25 -12.30
N PRO A 21 -11.81 -13.21 -11.54
CA PRO A 21 -11.47 -13.40 -10.13
C PRO A 21 -9.95 -13.55 -9.91
N GLU A 22 -9.28 -14.30 -10.77
CA GLU A 22 -7.84 -14.54 -10.70
C GLU A 22 -7.03 -13.25 -10.87
N TYR A 23 -7.47 -12.35 -11.75
CA TYR A 23 -6.83 -11.04 -11.92
C TYR A 23 -7.11 -10.10 -10.74
N ILE A 24 -8.29 -10.16 -10.14
CA ILE A 24 -8.62 -9.40 -8.93
C ILE A 24 -7.76 -9.85 -7.74
N GLU A 25 -7.63 -11.16 -7.53
CA GLU A 25 -6.77 -11.72 -6.49
C GLU A 25 -5.31 -11.34 -6.69
N LEU A 26 -4.81 -11.44 -7.93
CA LEU A 26 -3.45 -11.01 -8.27
C LEU A 26 -3.24 -9.53 -7.98
N ARG A 27 -4.20 -8.68 -8.36
CA ARG A 27 -4.14 -7.22 -8.11
C ARG A 27 -3.97 -6.92 -6.63
N ASP A 28 -4.68 -7.62 -5.76
CA ASP A 28 -4.58 -7.45 -4.31
C ASP A 28 -3.24 -7.98 -3.77
N GLU A 29 -2.78 -9.13 -4.25
CA GLU A 29 -1.45 -9.70 -3.92
C GLU A 29 -0.33 -8.71 -4.27
N ILE A 30 -0.33 -8.20 -5.51
CA ILE A 30 0.68 -7.24 -5.97
C ILE A 30 0.60 -5.94 -5.18
N TYR A 31 -0.61 -5.47 -4.84
CA TYR A 31 -0.74 -4.25 -4.06
C TYR A 31 -0.12 -4.41 -2.67
N GLN A 32 -0.37 -5.53 -1.99
CA GLN A 32 0.27 -5.83 -0.71
C GLN A 32 1.79 -5.96 -0.88
N LEU A 33 2.25 -6.65 -1.92
CA LEU A 33 3.67 -6.86 -2.18
C LEU A 33 4.43 -5.54 -2.37
N VAL A 34 3.95 -4.66 -3.26
CA VAL A 34 4.67 -3.41 -3.60
C VAL A 34 4.54 -2.35 -2.51
N THR A 35 3.48 -2.38 -1.71
CA THR A 35 3.31 -1.42 -0.60
C THR A 35 3.94 -1.88 0.71
N LYS A 36 4.33 -3.17 0.81
CA LYS A 36 4.92 -3.75 2.03
C LYS A 36 6.18 -2.99 2.49
N PRO A 37 7.18 -2.71 1.65
CA PRO A 37 8.38 -1.99 2.09
C PRO A 37 8.08 -0.61 2.69
N TYR A 38 7.20 0.15 2.04
CA TYR A 38 6.73 1.46 2.54
C TYR A 38 6.06 1.34 3.91
N ARG A 39 5.16 0.38 4.07
CA ARG A 39 4.40 0.15 5.30
C ARG A 39 5.30 -0.31 6.44
N GLU A 40 6.19 -1.25 6.17
CA GLU A 40 7.15 -1.78 7.14
C GLU A 40 8.14 -0.71 7.59
N CYS A 41 8.64 0.13 6.68
CA CYS A 41 9.46 1.28 7.04
C CYS A 41 8.75 2.19 8.06
N LYS A 42 7.51 2.60 7.75
CA LYS A 42 6.75 3.48 8.66
C LYS A 42 6.47 2.83 10.00
N SER A 43 6.13 1.53 10.01
CA SER A 43 5.85 0.79 11.23
C SER A 43 7.11 0.60 12.08
N SER A 44 8.22 0.24 11.46
CA SER A 44 9.51 0.05 12.13
C SER A 44 10.02 1.35 12.74
N THR A 45 9.99 2.47 11.98
CA THR A 45 10.40 3.79 12.48
C THR A 45 9.55 4.21 13.70
N LYS A 46 8.23 4.03 13.63
CA LYS A 46 7.35 4.31 14.78
C LYS A 46 7.66 3.44 15.99
N SER A 47 7.86 2.14 15.77
CA SER A 47 8.20 1.20 16.85
C SER A 47 9.55 1.55 17.49
N SER A 48 10.54 1.91 16.69
CA SER A 48 11.86 2.34 17.17
C SER A 48 11.75 3.57 18.07
N GLU A 49 11.02 4.60 17.64
CA GLU A 49 10.82 5.81 18.45
C GLU A 49 10.00 5.56 19.73
N HIS A 50 9.00 4.68 19.67
CA HIS A 50 8.27 4.22 20.85
C HIS A 50 9.22 3.57 21.86
N TRP A 51 10.01 2.58 21.44
CA TRP A 51 10.93 1.87 22.35
C TRP A 51 12.05 2.76 22.87
N LYS A 52 12.47 3.75 22.09
CA LYS A 52 13.37 4.81 22.57
C LYS A 52 12.73 5.64 23.68
N ALA A 53 11.47 6.03 23.53
CA ALA A 53 10.73 6.74 24.59
C ALA A 53 10.56 5.86 25.85
N VAL A 54 10.25 4.57 25.69
CA VAL A 54 10.17 3.61 26.81
C VAL A 54 11.52 3.51 27.52
N SER A 55 12.62 3.37 26.78
CA SER A 55 13.97 3.32 27.35
C SER A 55 14.33 4.59 28.12
N ASN A 56 13.94 5.77 27.60
CA ASN A 56 14.16 7.04 28.29
C ASN A 56 13.32 7.15 29.56
N CYS A 57 12.05 6.71 29.53
CA CYS A 57 11.19 6.66 30.71
C CYS A 57 11.79 5.83 31.84
N VAL A 58 12.35 4.66 31.50
CA VAL A 58 13.05 3.81 32.47
C VAL A 58 14.30 4.50 33.01
N ALA A 59 15.10 5.15 32.14
CA ALA A 59 16.29 5.88 32.55
C ALA A 59 15.99 7.09 33.45
N ASP A 60 14.84 7.74 33.25
CA ASP A 60 14.34 8.86 34.05
C ASP A 60 13.61 8.41 35.33
N ALA A 61 13.57 7.10 35.61
CA ALA A 61 12.86 6.47 36.73
C ALA A 61 11.39 6.91 36.85
N GLN A 62 10.71 7.12 35.71
CA GLN A 62 9.28 7.50 35.67
C GLN A 62 8.34 6.29 35.76
N GLY A 63 8.84 5.08 35.55
CA GLY A 63 8.14 3.82 35.78
C GLY A 63 9.08 2.78 36.37
N GLU A 64 8.51 1.73 36.97
CA GLU A 64 9.24 0.65 37.63
C GLU A 64 9.99 -0.24 36.63
N ASP A 65 9.41 -0.44 35.44
CA ASP A 65 9.98 -1.25 34.38
C ASP A 65 9.56 -0.80 32.97
N ALA A 66 10.05 -1.51 31.95
CA ALA A 66 9.74 -1.23 30.55
C ALA A 66 8.25 -1.44 30.20
N PHE A 67 7.53 -2.30 30.92
CA PHE A 67 6.11 -2.54 30.66
C PHE A 67 5.25 -1.40 31.20
N GLU A 68 5.53 -0.92 32.41
CA GLU A 68 4.88 0.27 32.95
C GLU A 68 5.21 1.51 32.09
N CYS A 69 6.49 1.71 31.74
CA CYS A 69 6.88 2.78 30.83
C CYS A 69 6.24 2.66 29.44
N GLY A 70 6.04 1.44 28.92
CA GLY A 70 5.26 1.19 27.71
C GLY A 70 3.85 1.79 27.78
N LYS A 71 3.14 1.54 28.89
CA LYS A 71 1.81 2.11 29.13
C LYS A 71 1.85 3.63 29.25
N LEU A 72 2.86 4.19 29.92
CA LEU A 72 3.00 5.65 30.07
C LEU A 72 3.22 6.34 28.72
N VAL A 73 4.03 5.73 27.85
CA VAL A 73 4.27 6.19 26.48
C VAL A 73 3.00 6.07 25.63
N ASP A 74 2.32 4.92 25.67
CA ASP A 74 1.09 4.67 24.90
C ASP A 74 -0.06 5.61 25.32
N ASN A 75 -0.17 5.90 26.61
CA ASN A 75 -1.17 6.82 27.16
C ASN A 75 -0.76 8.30 27.05
N GLN A 76 0.37 8.60 26.40
CA GLN A 76 0.90 9.97 26.22
C GLN A 76 1.19 10.71 27.54
N VAL A 77 1.41 9.96 28.62
CA VAL A 77 1.85 10.51 29.92
C VAL A 77 3.34 10.80 29.88
N TYR A 78 4.12 9.93 29.25
CA TYR A 78 5.54 10.17 28.96
C TYR A 78 5.73 10.66 27.51
N PRO A 79 6.48 11.74 27.27
CA PRO A 79 6.58 12.35 25.96
C PRO A 79 7.33 11.46 24.96
N THR A 80 6.76 11.30 23.76
CA THR A 80 7.44 10.71 22.61
C THR A 80 8.08 11.80 21.74
N PRO A 81 9.32 11.60 21.24
CA PRO A 81 9.88 12.47 20.21
C PRO A 81 8.98 12.54 18.99
N HIS A 82 9.09 13.63 18.22
CA HIS A 82 8.40 13.73 16.93
C HIS A 82 8.90 12.63 15.99
N ILE A 83 7.99 11.77 15.54
CA ILE A 83 8.33 10.64 14.66
C ILE A 83 8.43 11.12 13.21
N ASN A 84 9.66 11.24 12.71
CA ASN A 84 9.93 11.61 11.32
C ASN A 84 9.96 10.37 10.41
N VAL A 85 8.91 10.19 9.62
CA VAL A 85 8.79 9.10 8.63
C VAL A 85 9.05 9.55 7.20
N THR A 86 9.54 10.76 6.97
CA THR A 86 9.72 11.34 5.62
C THR A 86 10.66 10.52 4.75
N HIS A 87 11.69 9.90 5.34
CA HIS A 87 12.60 9.01 4.61
C HIS A 87 11.89 7.79 4.01
N CYS A 88 10.77 7.33 4.60
CA CYS A 88 9.98 6.22 4.06
C CYS A 88 9.25 6.59 2.77
N GLU A 89 9.00 7.88 2.49
CA GLU A 89 8.32 8.29 1.25
C GLU A 89 9.13 7.91 0.00
N LEU A 90 10.45 7.71 0.12
CA LEU A 90 11.31 7.18 -0.94
C LEU A 90 10.93 5.74 -1.35
N LEU A 91 10.25 4.99 -0.46
CA LEU A 91 9.81 3.62 -0.69
C LEU A 91 8.34 3.54 -1.13
N LYS A 92 7.64 4.67 -1.23
CA LYS A 92 6.24 4.69 -1.65
C LYS A 92 6.16 4.28 -3.12
N PRO A 93 5.43 3.20 -3.47
CA PRO A 93 5.32 2.78 -4.86
C PRO A 93 4.51 3.79 -5.65
N SER A 94 4.90 4.03 -6.90
CA SER A 94 4.09 4.80 -7.84
C SER A 94 2.96 3.94 -8.41
N SER A 95 1.92 4.59 -8.94
CA SER A 95 0.85 3.91 -9.67
C SER A 95 1.37 3.13 -10.88
N GLU A 96 2.34 3.71 -11.60
CA GLU A 96 2.93 3.11 -12.79
C GLU A 96 3.69 1.83 -12.43
N PHE A 97 4.49 1.86 -11.36
CA PHE A 97 5.22 0.69 -10.89
C PHE A 97 4.29 -0.46 -10.50
N PHE A 98 3.18 -0.15 -9.81
CA PHE A 98 2.16 -1.13 -9.47
C PHE A 98 1.52 -1.76 -10.72
N ILE A 99 1.08 -0.93 -11.68
CA ILE A 99 0.43 -1.39 -12.91
C ILE A 99 1.40 -2.25 -13.74
N GLN A 100 2.65 -1.80 -13.88
CA GLN A 100 3.69 -2.53 -14.60
C GLN A 100 3.93 -3.90 -13.96
N THR A 101 4.11 -3.95 -12.65
CA THR A 101 4.34 -5.21 -11.92
C THR A 101 3.15 -6.16 -12.06
N LEU A 102 1.93 -5.62 -12.00
CA LEU A 102 0.70 -6.41 -12.18
C LEU A 102 0.64 -7.03 -13.58
N HIS A 103 0.89 -6.25 -14.64
CA HIS A 103 0.86 -6.74 -16.01
C HIS A 103 1.96 -7.79 -16.26
N GLU A 104 3.20 -7.51 -15.85
CA GLU A 104 4.32 -8.45 -16.04
C GLU A 104 4.05 -9.80 -15.38
N ILE A 105 3.44 -9.80 -14.20
CA ILE A 105 3.14 -11.04 -13.48
C ILE A 105 1.88 -11.72 -14.03
N ALA A 106 0.86 -10.96 -14.43
CA ALA A 106 -0.33 -11.50 -15.10
C ALA A 106 0.07 -12.24 -16.39
N ASP A 107 0.92 -11.62 -17.21
CA ASP A 107 1.46 -12.21 -18.44
C ASP A 107 2.28 -13.47 -18.15
N ALA A 108 3.19 -13.41 -17.16
CA ALA A 108 4.01 -14.56 -16.78
C ALA A 108 3.17 -15.74 -16.25
N LYS A 109 2.10 -15.45 -15.51
CA LYS A 109 1.15 -16.45 -14.99
C LYS A 109 0.04 -16.82 -15.99
N LYS A 110 -0.01 -16.18 -17.16
CA LYS A 110 -1.08 -16.32 -18.17
C LYS A 110 -2.49 -16.08 -17.60
N ILE A 111 -2.60 -15.14 -16.66
CA ILE A 111 -3.88 -14.74 -16.07
C ILE A 111 -4.54 -13.75 -17.02
N VAL A 112 -5.76 -14.06 -17.46
CA VAL A 112 -6.53 -13.19 -18.34
C VAL A 112 -7.17 -12.08 -17.52
N GLU A 113 -7.00 -10.81 -17.92
CA GLU A 113 -7.61 -9.68 -17.22
C GLU A 113 -9.14 -9.67 -17.38
N CYS A 114 -9.63 -9.75 -18.61
CA CYS A 114 -11.05 -9.59 -18.94
C CYS A 114 -11.72 -10.93 -19.24
N LYS A 115 -12.93 -11.12 -18.71
CA LYS A 115 -13.87 -12.10 -19.28
C LYS A 115 -14.52 -11.49 -20.52
N THR A 116 -14.59 -12.28 -21.59
CA THR A 116 -15.40 -12.00 -22.79
C THR A 116 -16.85 -12.40 -22.59
#